data_AF-A0A7S0IF87-F1
#
_entry.id   AF-A0A7S0IF87-F1
#
_cell.length_a   1.000
_cell.length_b   1.000
_cell.length_c   1.000
_cell.angle_alpha   90.00
_cell.angle_beta   90.00
_cell.angle_gamma   90.00
#
_symmetry.space_group_name_H-M   'P 1'
#
loop_
_entity.id
_entity.type
_entity.pdbx_description
1 polymer ?
#
loop_
_entity_poly.entity_id
_entity_poly.type
_entity_poly.pdbx_seq_one_letter_code
_entity_poly.pdbx_strand_id
1 'polypeptide(L)'
;TVELVPGHVPPEEIDPADAKDAADRLRAGEGFAPEEQEKCDVRSGNDARDPASGPPSSGIVPGVDVAMVNLKGFDAHTREKIAENMPHAVAEHDVDEFIDLVSQTMRLDAVAGADPSLESAAKTIAESKAATPAHRACAKVLVKLCAKDPKEFKAKSKGVGLVVIRDGGIPRGEYLGAYCGELYPAWRWFEKEAAAQAVRRDVKRDDEVPTFYNAAVERDLHDPRGYDVLFIDGAVKGSVLTRASHSCQPNAEMRVRIREGKYSVEMVTTREVRTGEEICWDYRCQTDSDKEMRRAICLCGSKNCRVSYLHYNGESELAVFADENCA
;
A
#
# COMPACT_ATOMS: atom_id res chain seq x y z
N THR A 1 -8.84 -8.68 14.26
CA THR A 1 -9.70 -8.08 13.22
C THR A 1 -9.70 -6.59 13.44
N VAL A 2 -9.47 -5.79 12.39
CA VAL A 2 -9.50 -4.32 12.47
C VAL A 2 -10.96 -3.84 12.52
N GLU A 3 -11.24 -2.83 13.33
CA GLU A 3 -12.52 -2.12 13.34
C GLU A 3 -12.51 -1.04 12.27
N LEU A 4 -13.47 -1.10 11.33
CA LEU A 4 -13.57 -0.08 10.28
C LEU A 4 -14.24 1.19 10.82
N VAL A 5 -13.52 2.31 10.75
CA VAL A 5 -14.01 3.62 11.20
C VAL A 5 -14.15 4.60 10.03
N PRO A 6 -15.20 5.45 10.01
CA PRO A 6 -15.46 6.38 8.92
C PRO A 6 -14.58 7.65 8.98
N GLY A 7 -13.83 7.85 10.06
CA GLY A 7 -13.00 9.02 10.31
C GLY A 7 -11.99 8.76 11.42
N HIS A 8 -11.15 9.75 11.72
CA HIS A 8 -10.21 9.65 12.83
C HIS A 8 -10.94 9.48 14.16
N VAL A 9 -10.41 8.59 14.99
CA VAL A 9 -10.93 8.31 16.33
C VAL A 9 -9.84 8.53 17.37
N PRO A 10 -10.20 8.91 18.61
CA PRO A 10 -9.22 8.97 19.68
C PRO A 10 -8.78 7.55 20.08
N PRO A 11 -7.49 7.34 20.37
CA PRO A 11 -7.01 6.15 21.08
C PRO A 11 -7.78 5.94 22.41
N GLU A 12 -7.94 4.69 22.84
CA GLU A 12 -8.61 4.42 24.14
C GLU A 12 -7.74 4.79 25.35
N GLU A 13 -6.42 4.76 25.17
CA GLU A 13 -5.43 4.96 26.21
C GLU A 13 -4.95 6.41 26.39
N ILE A 14 -5.51 7.37 25.62
CA ILE A 14 -5.15 8.79 25.73
C ILE A 14 -6.20 9.54 26.57
N ASP A 15 -5.77 10.56 27.32
CA ASP A 15 -6.70 11.41 28.06
C ASP A 15 -7.66 12.14 27.10
N PRO A 16 -8.96 12.29 27.44
CA PRO A 16 -9.93 12.97 26.57
C PRO A 16 -9.55 14.41 26.18
N ALA A 17 -8.86 15.15 27.05
CA ALA A 17 -8.40 16.50 26.74
C ALA A 17 -7.28 16.48 25.70
N ASP A 18 -6.34 15.55 25.82
CA ASP A 18 -5.24 15.37 24.87
C ASP A 18 -5.74 14.83 23.51
N ALA A 19 -6.72 13.92 23.52
CA ALA A 19 -7.41 13.48 22.32
C ALA A 19 -8.09 14.63 21.57
N LYS A 20 -8.79 15.50 22.31
CA LYS A 20 -9.44 16.68 21.74
C LYS A 20 -8.38 17.65 21.19
N ASP A 21 -7.30 17.87 21.90
CA ASP A 21 -6.19 18.70 21.45
C ASP A 21 -5.56 18.15 20.15
N ALA A 22 -5.33 16.85 20.05
CA ALA A 22 -4.84 16.21 18.82
C ALA A 22 -5.80 16.41 17.63
N ALA A 23 -7.11 16.26 17.84
CA ALA A 23 -8.10 16.55 16.80
C ALA A 23 -8.15 18.04 16.41
N ASP A 24 -7.94 18.93 17.38
CA ASP A 24 -7.90 20.38 17.18
C ASP A 24 -6.63 20.85 16.45
N ARG A 25 -5.55 20.08 16.54
CA ARG A 25 -4.29 20.27 15.80
C ARG A 25 -4.42 19.92 14.32
N LEU A 26 -5.32 19.02 13.92
CA LEU A 26 -5.61 18.78 12.50
C LEU A 26 -6.18 20.01 11.78
N ARG A 27 -6.77 20.97 12.49
CA ARG A 27 -7.29 22.18 11.87
C ARG A 27 -6.14 22.98 11.22
N ALA A 28 -6.35 23.39 9.98
CA ALA A 28 -5.48 24.30 9.27
C ALA A 28 -5.69 25.76 9.72
N GLY A 29 -4.83 26.65 9.26
CA GLY A 29 -5.07 28.09 9.28
C GLY A 29 -6.37 28.48 8.58
N GLU A 30 -7.00 29.57 9.02
CA GLU A 30 -8.23 30.05 8.41
C GLU A 30 -8.01 30.41 6.94
N GLY A 31 -8.79 29.79 6.04
CA GLY A 31 -8.67 29.99 4.59
C GLY A 31 -7.40 29.39 3.96
N PHE A 32 -6.58 28.66 4.72
CA PHE A 32 -5.35 28.07 4.20
C PHE A 32 -5.63 26.82 3.35
N ALA A 33 -4.96 26.72 2.21
CA ALA A 33 -4.87 25.54 1.36
C ALA A 33 -3.41 25.38 0.91
N PRO A 34 -2.86 24.14 0.82
CA PRO A 34 -1.52 23.96 0.28
C PRO A 34 -1.45 24.41 -1.19
N GLU A 35 -0.29 24.90 -1.64
CA GLU A 35 -0.11 25.41 -3.01
C GLU A 35 -0.51 24.38 -4.08
N GLU A 36 -0.23 23.09 -3.84
CA GLU A 36 -0.63 21.99 -4.72
C GLU A 36 -2.16 21.88 -4.84
N GLN A 37 -2.88 22.11 -3.74
CA GLN A 37 -4.34 22.09 -3.71
C GLN A 37 -4.93 23.32 -4.39
N GLU A 38 -4.37 24.52 -4.17
CA GLU A 38 -4.79 25.76 -4.84
C GLU A 38 -4.62 25.68 -6.36
N LYS A 39 -3.55 25.04 -6.83
CA LYS A 39 -3.31 24.79 -8.26
C LYS A 39 -4.31 23.81 -8.87
N CYS A 40 -4.82 22.86 -8.07
CA CYS A 40 -5.83 21.90 -8.53
C CYS A 40 -7.16 22.58 -8.85
N ASP A 41 -7.56 23.59 -8.07
CA ASP A 41 -8.85 24.29 -8.19
C ASP A 41 -9.04 25.08 -9.50
N VAL A 42 -7.97 25.38 -10.26
CA VAL A 42 -8.04 26.39 -11.33
C VAL A 42 -7.92 25.83 -12.75
N ARG A 43 -7.37 24.63 -13.00
CA ARG A 43 -6.99 24.23 -14.38
C ARG A 43 -7.13 22.77 -14.81
N SER A 44 -7.53 21.84 -13.95
CA SER A 44 -7.67 20.44 -14.38
C SER A 44 -9.12 20.00 -14.34
N GLY A 45 -9.70 19.69 -15.50
CA GLY A 45 -10.99 18.99 -15.59
C GLY A 45 -11.00 17.57 -15.00
N ASN A 46 -9.96 17.19 -14.23
CA ASN A 46 -9.83 15.91 -13.55
C ASN A 46 -10.41 15.92 -12.12
N ASP A 47 -10.55 17.08 -11.48
CA ASP A 47 -11.17 17.20 -10.14
C ASP A 47 -12.70 17.18 -10.18
N ALA A 48 -13.30 16.98 -11.37
CA ALA A 48 -14.74 16.90 -11.56
C ALA A 48 -15.43 15.75 -10.79
N ARG A 49 -14.66 14.82 -10.21
CA ARG A 49 -15.19 13.69 -9.43
C ARG A 49 -15.02 13.82 -7.92
N ASP A 50 -14.09 14.64 -7.43
CA ASP A 50 -13.92 14.92 -6.00
C ASP A 50 -13.21 16.28 -5.83
N PRO A 51 -13.96 17.40 -5.84
CA PRO A 51 -13.38 18.73 -5.91
C PRO A 51 -12.53 19.03 -4.67
N ALA A 52 -11.40 19.70 -4.85
CA ALA A 52 -10.54 20.16 -3.74
C ALA A 52 -11.28 20.99 -2.69
N SER A 53 -12.38 21.64 -3.06
CA SER A 53 -13.30 22.38 -2.21
C SER A 53 -14.68 21.71 -2.19
N GLY A 54 -15.07 21.13 -1.05
CA GLY A 54 -16.36 20.46 -0.85
C GLY A 54 -16.28 19.24 0.08
N PRO A 55 -17.43 18.66 0.48
CA PRO A 55 -17.44 17.41 1.23
C PRO A 55 -16.85 16.29 0.34
N PRO A 56 -15.94 15.45 0.87
CA PRO A 56 -15.37 14.37 0.07
C PRO A 56 -16.46 13.41 -0.38
N SER A 57 -16.31 12.83 -1.57
CA SER A 57 -17.13 11.68 -1.96
C SER A 57 -17.00 10.53 -0.94
N SER A 58 -17.91 9.56 -0.94
CA SER A 58 -17.91 8.47 0.04
C SER A 58 -16.70 7.54 -0.02
N GLY A 59 -15.82 7.69 -1.03
CA GLY A 59 -14.73 6.76 -1.31
C GLY A 59 -15.23 5.38 -1.70
N ILE A 60 -14.33 4.39 -1.68
CA ILE A 60 -14.66 2.99 -1.98
C ILE A 60 -15.43 2.34 -0.83
N VAL A 61 -16.38 1.49 -1.20
CA VAL A 61 -17.24 0.76 -0.26
C VAL A 61 -16.87 -0.74 -0.28
N PRO A 62 -16.47 -1.33 0.86
CA PRO A 62 -16.25 -2.78 0.98
C PRO A 62 -17.51 -3.58 0.60
N GLY A 63 -17.35 -4.62 -0.20
CA GLY A 63 -18.43 -5.47 -0.70
C GLY A 63 -19.18 -4.90 -1.91
N VAL A 64 -18.90 -3.67 -2.33
CA VAL A 64 -19.45 -3.05 -3.54
C VAL A 64 -18.34 -2.75 -4.54
N ASP A 65 -17.35 -1.93 -4.14
CA ASP A 65 -16.24 -1.55 -5.00
C ASP A 65 -15.05 -2.49 -4.86
N VAL A 66 -14.79 -2.93 -3.64
CA VAL A 66 -13.64 -3.77 -3.27
C VAL A 66 -14.03 -4.93 -2.36
N ALA A 67 -13.34 -6.05 -2.51
CA ALA A 67 -13.35 -7.16 -1.57
C ALA A 67 -12.12 -7.10 -0.65
N MET A 68 -12.36 -7.19 0.65
CA MET A 68 -11.30 -7.35 1.66
C MET A 68 -11.01 -8.83 1.86
N VAL A 69 -9.85 -9.29 1.40
CA VAL A 69 -9.48 -10.71 1.44
C VAL A 69 -8.03 -10.92 1.82
N ASN A 70 -7.71 -12.09 2.38
CA ASN A 70 -6.32 -12.48 2.59
C ASN A 70 -5.65 -12.71 1.24
N LEU A 71 -4.62 -11.94 0.95
CA LEU A 71 -3.87 -12.03 -0.29
C LEU A 71 -2.59 -12.83 -0.08
N LYS A 72 -2.15 -13.44 -1.18
CA LYS A 72 -0.79 -13.94 -1.32
C LYS A 72 -0.12 -13.27 -2.49
N GLY A 73 1.20 -13.12 -2.39
CA GLY A 73 2.05 -12.63 -3.47
C GLY A 73 3.34 -13.43 -3.51
N PHE A 74 4.30 -12.96 -4.31
CA PHE A 74 5.61 -13.59 -4.46
C PHE A 74 6.67 -12.49 -4.61
N ASP A 75 7.89 -12.81 -4.21
CA ASP A 75 8.99 -11.86 -4.23
C ASP A 75 9.64 -11.76 -5.62
N ALA A 76 10.58 -10.81 -5.75
CA ALA A 76 11.31 -10.59 -6.98
C ALA A 76 12.09 -11.85 -7.43
N HIS A 77 12.61 -12.65 -6.48
CA HIS A 77 13.36 -13.85 -6.82
C HIS A 77 12.47 -14.89 -7.51
N THR A 78 11.32 -15.20 -6.89
CA THR A 78 10.33 -16.10 -7.49
C THR A 78 9.85 -15.58 -8.84
N ARG A 79 9.64 -14.27 -8.98
CA ARG A 79 9.25 -13.65 -10.25
C ARG A 79 10.27 -13.93 -11.36
N GLU A 80 11.54 -13.66 -11.11
CA GLU A 80 12.61 -13.86 -12.09
C GLU A 80 12.78 -15.34 -12.42
N LYS A 81 12.68 -16.24 -11.43
CA LYS A 81 12.68 -17.69 -11.66
C LYS A 81 11.55 -18.15 -12.56
N ILE A 82 10.35 -17.57 -12.40
CA ILE A 82 9.23 -17.85 -13.31
C ILE A 82 9.59 -17.39 -14.72
N ALA A 83 10.05 -16.15 -14.88
CA ALA A 83 10.39 -15.58 -16.19
C ALA A 83 11.50 -16.35 -16.92
N GLU A 84 12.60 -16.69 -16.23
CA GLU A 84 13.76 -17.43 -16.76
C GLU A 84 13.41 -18.81 -17.32
N ASN A 85 12.34 -19.43 -16.79
CA ASN A 85 11.92 -20.77 -17.19
C ASN A 85 10.81 -20.78 -18.26
N MET A 86 10.35 -19.61 -18.73
CA MET A 86 9.34 -19.54 -19.79
C MET A 86 9.90 -19.97 -21.15
N PRO A 87 9.03 -20.46 -22.07
CA PRO A 87 9.50 -20.91 -23.38
C PRO A 87 10.18 -19.76 -24.15
N HIS A 88 11.38 -19.99 -24.67
CA HIS A 88 12.14 -18.98 -25.46
C HIS A 88 11.41 -18.44 -26.69
N ALA A 89 10.38 -19.14 -27.18
CA ALA A 89 9.55 -18.70 -28.29
C ALA A 89 8.50 -17.63 -27.91
N VAL A 90 8.30 -17.38 -26.62
CA VAL A 90 7.38 -16.35 -26.10
C VAL A 90 8.16 -15.05 -25.91
N ALA A 91 7.58 -13.93 -26.34
CA ALA A 91 8.23 -12.63 -26.17
C ALA A 91 8.28 -12.23 -24.68
N GLU A 92 9.31 -11.48 -24.29
CA GLU A 92 9.50 -11.04 -22.89
C GLU A 92 8.26 -10.29 -22.35
N HIS A 93 7.67 -9.42 -23.16
CA HIS A 93 6.45 -8.70 -22.79
C HIS A 93 5.26 -9.64 -22.48
N ASP A 94 5.09 -10.71 -23.27
CA ASP A 94 4.02 -11.70 -23.03
C ASP A 94 4.29 -12.53 -21.76
N VAL A 95 5.57 -12.70 -21.40
CA VAL A 95 5.95 -13.32 -20.12
C VAL A 95 5.60 -12.42 -18.94
N ASP A 96 5.88 -11.12 -19.05
CA ASP A 96 5.53 -10.14 -18.02
C ASP A 96 4.01 -10.06 -17.83
N GLU A 97 3.24 -9.95 -18.92
CA GLU A 97 1.77 -9.95 -18.88
C GLU A 97 1.21 -11.26 -18.30
N PHE A 98 1.83 -12.40 -18.60
CA PHE A 98 1.45 -13.68 -18.01
C PHE A 98 1.65 -13.69 -16.47
N ILE A 99 2.76 -13.17 -15.97
CA ILE A 99 3.04 -13.12 -14.53
C ILE A 99 2.06 -12.18 -13.80
N ASP A 100 1.71 -11.06 -14.42
CA ASP A 100 0.68 -10.15 -13.91
C ASP A 100 -0.69 -10.84 -13.88
N LEU A 101 -1.03 -11.60 -14.93
CA LEU A 101 -2.25 -12.39 -15.00
C LEU A 101 -2.31 -13.50 -13.93
N VAL A 102 -1.17 -14.14 -13.60
CA VAL A 102 -1.09 -15.09 -12.48
C VAL A 102 -1.42 -14.39 -11.16
N SER A 103 -0.84 -13.22 -10.91
CA SER A 103 -1.13 -12.42 -9.71
C SER A 103 -2.60 -12.00 -9.64
N GLN A 104 -3.19 -11.57 -10.75
CA GLN A 104 -4.62 -11.23 -10.84
C GLN A 104 -5.51 -12.45 -10.58
N THR A 105 -5.17 -13.60 -11.16
CA THR A 105 -5.95 -14.83 -10.97
C THR A 105 -5.91 -15.30 -9.51
N MET A 106 -4.75 -15.23 -8.85
CA MET A 106 -4.64 -15.49 -7.41
C MET A 106 -5.53 -14.56 -6.56
N ARG A 107 -5.64 -13.27 -6.93
CA ARG A 107 -6.53 -12.34 -6.22
C ARG A 107 -7.99 -12.74 -6.40
N LEU A 108 -8.39 -13.10 -7.62
CA LEU A 108 -9.75 -13.54 -7.92
C LEU A 108 -10.10 -14.86 -7.19
N ASP A 109 -9.16 -15.79 -7.08
CA ASP A 109 -9.33 -17.00 -6.26
C ASP A 109 -9.60 -16.66 -4.80
N ALA A 110 -8.85 -15.69 -4.23
CA ALA A 110 -9.07 -15.21 -2.87
C ALA A 110 -10.45 -14.54 -2.70
N VAL A 111 -10.90 -13.76 -3.68
CA VAL A 111 -12.26 -13.17 -3.70
C VAL A 111 -13.33 -14.26 -3.73
N ALA A 112 -13.10 -15.36 -4.45
CA ALA A 112 -13.98 -16.52 -4.48
C ALA A 112 -13.93 -17.39 -3.20
N GLY A 113 -13.09 -17.04 -2.22
CA GLY A 113 -12.91 -17.78 -0.97
C GLY A 113 -12.00 -19.00 -1.08
N ALA A 114 -11.26 -19.16 -2.17
CA ALA A 114 -10.26 -20.20 -2.33
C ALA A 114 -8.91 -19.79 -1.70
N ASP A 115 -8.05 -20.76 -1.41
CA ASP A 115 -6.67 -20.49 -0.98
C ASP A 115 -5.76 -20.29 -2.21
N PRO A 116 -5.30 -19.05 -2.51
CA PRO A 116 -4.60 -18.78 -3.75
C PRO A 116 -3.20 -19.41 -3.76
N SER A 117 -2.75 -19.83 -4.94
CA SER A 117 -1.39 -20.31 -5.18
C SER A 117 -0.96 -20.07 -6.62
N LEU A 118 0.35 -20.04 -6.88
CA LEU A 118 0.88 -19.95 -8.25
C LEU A 118 0.38 -21.12 -9.12
N GLU A 119 0.30 -22.32 -8.55
CA GLU A 119 -0.15 -23.51 -9.26
C GLU A 119 -1.64 -23.47 -9.63
N SER A 120 -2.51 -23.06 -8.70
CA SER A 120 -3.96 -22.95 -8.95
C SER A 120 -4.25 -21.89 -10.01
N ALA A 121 -3.66 -20.71 -9.89
CA ALA A 121 -3.76 -19.65 -10.88
C ALA A 121 -3.26 -20.10 -12.27
N ALA A 122 -2.11 -20.80 -12.32
CA ALA A 122 -1.59 -21.33 -13.58
C ALA A 122 -2.52 -22.37 -14.21
N LYS A 123 -3.14 -23.26 -13.42
CA LYS A 123 -4.15 -24.22 -13.94
C LYS A 123 -5.35 -23.50 -14.54
N THR A 124 -5.89 -22.52 -13.83
CA THR A 124 -7.01 -21.69 -14.31
C THR A 124 -6.66 -20.98 -15.63
N ILE A 125 -5.47 -20.40 -15.74
CA ILE A 125 -5.02 -19.73 -16.98
C ILE A 125 -4.82 -20.73 -18.12
N ALA A 126 -4.26 -21.91 -17.85
CA ALA A 126 -4.02 -22.94 -18.86
C ALA A 126 -5.33 -23.45 -19.52
N GLU A 127 -6.43 -23.45 -18.77
CA GLU A 127 -7.76 -23.89 -19.20
C GLU A 127 -8.63 -22.73 -19.74
N SER A 128 -8.24 -21.48 -19.48
CA SER A 128 -8.98 -20.30 -19.89
C SER A 128 -8.99 -20.10 -21.40
N LYS A 129 -10.19 -19.94 -21.96
CA LYS A 129 -10.41 -19.55 -23.36
C LYS A 129 -10.06 -18.08 -23.62
N ALA A 130 -10.11 -17.23 -22.59
CA ALA A 130 -9.77 -15.82 -22.68
C ALA A 130 -8.24 -15.58 -22.70
N ALA A 131 -7.45 -16.53 -22.20
CA ALA A 131 -6.00 -16.44 -22.24
C ALA A 131 -5.46 -16.57 -23.68
N THR A 132 -4.36 -15.90 -23.99
CA THR A 132 -3.68 -16.06 -25.27
C THR A 132 -3.01 -17.43 -25.38
N PRO A 133 -2.69 -17.92 -26.60
CA PRO A 133 -1.90 -19.14 -26.76
C PRO A 133 -0.55 -19.09 -26.02
N ALA A 134 0.10 -17.90 -25.99
CA ALA A 134 1.34 -17.66 -25.25
C ALA A 134 1.13 -17.84 -23.73
N HIS A 135 0.13 -17.17 -23.16
CA HIS A 135 -0.19 -17.31 -21.73
C HIS A 135 -0.53 -18.75 -21.34
N ARG A 136 -1.28 -19.48 -22.17
CA ARG A 136 -1.56 -20.91 -21.92
C ARG A 136 -0.30 -21.78 -21.99
N ALA A 137 0.65 -21.47 -22.86
CA ALA A 137 1.92 -22.19 -22.94
C ALA A 137 2.76 -21.94 -21.67
N CYS A 138 2.90 -20.69 -21.25
CA CYS A 138 3.56 -20.28 -20.01
C CYS A 138 2.90 -20.93 -18.78
N ALA A 139 1.57 -20.91 -18.71
CA ALA A 139 0.80 -21.52 -17.64
C ALA A 139 1.11 -23.02 -17.46
N LYS A 140 1.16 -23.78 -18.56
CA LYS A 140 1.52 -25.21 -18.52
C LYS A 140 2.94 -25.46 -18.02
N VAL A 141 3.86 -24.53 -18.28
CA VAL A 141 5.22 -24.59 -17.73
C VAL A 141 5.20 -24.30 -16.23
N LEU A 142 4.52 -23.24 -15.80
CA LEU A 142 4.42 -22.87 -14.38
C LEU A 142 3.80 -23.99 -13.53
N VAL A 143 2.76 -24.67 -14.01
CA VAL A 143 2.20 -25.86 -13.32
C VAL A 143 3.26 -26.94 -13.08
N LYS A 144 4.10 -27.23 -14.08
CA LYS A 144 5.19 -28.22 -13.95
C LYS A 144 6.28 -27.74 -12.99
N LEU A 145 6.60 -26.44 -13.01
CA LEU A 145 7.58 -25.84 -12.10
C LEU A 145 7.11 -25.94 -10.65
N CYS A 146 5.86 -25.57 -10.36
CA CYS A 146 5.28 -25.71 -9.02
C CYS A 146 5.26 -27.16 -8.54
N ALA A 147 4.97 -28.12 -9.41
CA ALA A 147 5.00 -29.55 -9.07
C ALA A 147 6.43 -30.08 -8.81
N LYS A 148 7.42 -29.55 -9.54
CA LYS A 148 8.82 -29.97 -9.42
C LYS A 148 9.49 -29.38 -8.19
N ASP A 149 9.26 -28.09 -7.92
CA ASP A 149 9.85 -27.36 -6.80
C ASP A 149 8.83 -26.47 -6.09
N PRO A 150 7.98 -27.05 -5.22
CA PRO A 150 6.93 -26.31 -4.52
C PRO A 150 7.46 -25.35 -3.45
N LYS A 151 8.77 -25.38 -3.13
CA LYS A 151 9.40 -24.44 -2.19
C LYS A 151 9.85 -23.18 -2.90
N GLU A 152 10.44 -23.34 -4.08
CA GLU A 152 10.90 -22.25 -4.94
C GLU A 152 9.72 -21.44 -5.51
N PHE A 153 8.73 -22.14 -6.06
CA PHE A 153 7.55 -21.54 -6.68
C PHE A 153 6.39 -21.47 -5.70
N LYS A 154 6.56 -20.68 -4.64
CA LYS A 154 5.57 -20.53 -3.57
C LYS A 154 5.09 -19.08 -3.40
N ALA A 155 3.77 -18.91 -3.32
CA ALA A 155 3.16 -17.68 -2.88
C ALA A 155 3.16 -17.56 -1.34
N LYS A 156 3.42 -16.36 -0.82
CA LYS A 156 3.50 -16.03 0.60
C LYS A 156 2.39 -15.04 0.97
N SER A 157 1.91 -15.10 2.22
CA SER A 157 0.85 -14.20 2.69
C SER A 157 1.30 -12.74 2.67
N LYS A 158 0.43 -11.87 2.16
CA LYS A 158 0.53 -10.40 2.25
C LYS A 158 -0.34 -9.84 3.38
N GLY A 159 -1.10 -10.69 4.08
CA GLY A 159 -2.17 -10.26 4.97
C GLY A 159 -3.43 -9.88 4.19
N VAL A 160 -4.28 -9.05 4.80
CA VAL A 160 -5.53 -8.57 4.19
C VAL A 160 -5.21 -7.45 3.20
N GLY A 161 -5.73 -7.57 1.98
CA GLY A 161 -5.65 -6.53 0.94
C GLY A 161 -7.02 -6.19 0.33
N LEU A 162 -7.02 -5.23 -0.60
CA LEU A 162 -8.21 -4.71 -1.26
C LEU A 162 -8.21 -5.10 -2.74
N VAL A 163 -9.09 -6.01 -3.16
CA VAL A 163 -9.25 -6.39 -4.57
C VAL A 163 -10.45 -5.68 -5.16
N VAL A 164 -10.28 -5.00 -6.29
CA VAL A 164 -11.37 -4.33 -7.00
C VAL A 164 -12.34 -5.36 -7.56
N ILE A 165 -13.60 -5.29 -7.13
CA ILE A 165 -14.70 -6.13 -7.63
C ILE A 165 -15.73 -5.33 -8.43
N ARG A 166 -15.61 -4.00 -8.45
CA ARG A 166 -16.46 -3.11 -9.24
C ARG A 166 -16.40 -3.46 -10.72
N ASP A 167 -17.56 -3.61 -11.34
CA ASP A 167 -17.68 -3.76 -12.79
C ASP A 167 -17.13 -2.51 -13.49
N GLY A 168 -16.25 -2.71 -14.48
CA GLY A 168 -15.61 -1.61 -15.21
C GLY A 168 -14.42 -0.96 -14.48
N GLY A 169 -14.05 -1.46 -13.30
CA GLY A 169 -12.87 -1.00 -12.56
C GLY A 169 -12.98 0.42 -12.00
N ILE A 170 -11.86 0.96 -11.53
CA ILE A 170 -11.70 2.29 -10.93
C ILE A 170 -10.85 3.18 -11.85
N PRO A 171 -11.43 4.15 -12.57
CA PRO A 171 -10.64 4.99 -13.45
C PRO A 171 -9.59 5.84 -12.72
N ARG A 172 -8.63 6.32 -13.50
CA ARG A 172 -7.56 7.23 -13.04
C ARG A 172 -8.11 8.50 -12.38
N GLY A 173 -7.43 8.95 -11.33
CA GLY A 173 -7.73 10.19 -10.60
C GLY A 173 -8.93 10.08 -9.66
N GLU A 174 -9.46 8.88 -9.45
CA GLU A 174 -10.63 8.69 -8.60
C GLU A 174 -10.24 8.67 -7.13
N TYR A 175 -11.05 9.34 -6.32
CA TYR A 175 -10.93 9.36 -4.87
C TYR A 175 -11.31 8.00 -4.29
N LEU A 176 -10.39 7.43 -3.51
CA LEU A 176 -10.60 6.13 -2.87
C LEU A 176 -11.08 6.27 -1.43
N GLY A 177 -10.88 7.41 -0.78
CA GLY A 177 -11.21 7.61 0.63
C GLY A 177 -10.12 8.33 1.42
N ALA A 178 -10.42 8.65 2.67
CA ALA A 178 -9.46 9.14 3.65
C ALA A 178 -8.77 7.96 4.37
N TYR A 179 -7.46 8.06 4.57
CA TYR A 179 -6.68 7.15 5.39
C TYR A 179 -6.87 7.53 6.86
N CYS A 180 -7.89 6.96 7.49
CA CYS A 180 -8.21 7.22 8.89
C CYS A 180 -7.81 6.08 9.83
N GLY A 181 -7.69 6.41 11.11
CA GLY A 181 -7.39 5.49 12.21
C GLY A 181 -7.32 6.24 13.54
N GLU A 182 -6.66 5.64 14.53
CA GLU A 182 -6.40 6.28 15.82
C GLU A 182 -5.42 7.44 15.65
N LEU A 183 -5.79 8.63 16.12
CA LEU A 183 -4.98 9.85 15.93
C LEU A 183 -4.14 10.15 17.18
N TYR A 184 -2.81 10.20 17.00
CA TYR A 184 -1.85 10.46 18.06
C TYR A 184 -1.11 11.78 17.85
N PRO A 185 -0.93 12.58 18.91
CA PRO A 185 0.11 13.60 18.91
C PRO A 185 1.49 12.94 18.96
N ALA A 186 2.51 13.62 18.41
CA ALA A 186 3.86 13.07 18.26
C ALA A 186 4.44 12.46 19.54
N TRP A 187 4.34 13.15 20.68
CA TRP A 187 4.87 12.66 21.96
C TRP A 187 4.26 11.30 22.36
N ARG A 188 2.95 11.13 22.18
CA ARG A 188 2.25 9.90 22.55
C ARG A 188 2.56 8.77 21.57
N TRP A 189 2.69 9.10 20.29
CA TRP A 189 3.12 8.14 19.27
C TRP A 189 4.51 7.57 19.59
N PHE A 190 5.49 8.44 19.92
CA PHE A 190 6.84 7.98 20.23
C PHE A 190 6.92 7.20 21.55
N GLU A 191 6.11 7.53 22.56
CA GLU A 191 5.97 6.67 23.76
C GLU A 191 5.46 5.27 23.41
N LYS A 192 4.42 5.19 22.56
CA LYS A 192 3.85 3.92 22.08
C LYS A 192 4.88 3.09 21.32
N GLU A 193 5.60 3.70 20.38
CA GLU A 193 6.66 3.02 19.62
C GLU A 193 7.81 2.56 20.52
N ALA A 194 8.25 3.38 21.47
CA ALA A 194 9.31 2.99 22.42
C ALA A 194 8.89 1.79 23.28
N ALA A 195 7.63 1.77 23.75
CA ALA A 195 7.07 0.65 24.50
C ALA A 195 6.95 -0.61 23.63
N ALA A 196 6.45 -0.48 22.39
CA ALA A 196 6.34 -1.58 21.45
C ALA A 196 7.71 -2.19 21.11
N GLN A 197 8.73 -1.35 20.91
CA GLN A 197 10.10 -1.78 20.69
C GLN A 197 10.71 -2.48 21.91
N ALA A 198 10.43 -2.01 23.13
CA ALA A 198 10.90 -2.67 24.35
C ALA A 198 10.34 -4.09 24.46
N VAL A 199 9.03 -4.26 24.24
CA VAL A 199 8.38 -5.59 24.22
C VAL A 199 8.98 -6.49 23.13
N ARG A 200 9.24 -5.96 21.93
CA ARG A 200 9.89 -6.72 20.84
C ARG A 200 11.32 -7.15 21.17
N ARG A 201 12.08 -6.37 21.94
CA ARG A 201 13.43 -6.75 22.38
C ARG A 201 13.38 -7.85 23.45
N ASP A 202 12.40 -7.80 24.34
CA ASP A 202 12.22 -8.82 25.39
C ASP A 202 11.77 -10.16 24.82
N VAL A 203 10.88 -10.11 23.82
CA VAL A 203 10.41 -11.28 23.09
C VAL A 203 11.34 -11.46 21.89
N LYS A 204 12.44 -12.22 22.01
CA LYS A 204 13.43 -12.54 20.94
C LYS A 204 12.80 -13.10 19.65
N ARG A 205 12.03 -12.29 18.92
CA ARG A 205 11.48 -12.53 17.58
C ARG A 205 12.29 -11.68 16.62
N ASP A 206 13.60 -11.92 16.66
CA ASP A 206 14.54 -11.23 15.78
C ASP A 206 14.23 -11.51 14.31
N ASP A 207 13.37 -12.47 13.96
CA ASP A 207 13.06 -12.88 12.60
C ASP A 207 11.84 -12.20 11.97
N GLU A 208 10.98 -11.53 12.74
CA GLU A 208 9.75 -10.91 12.21
C GLU A 208 9.91 -9.40 11.98
N VAL A 209 9.64 -8.95 10.75
CA VAL A 209 9.46 -7.52 10.49
C VAL A 209 8.11 -7.10 11.05
N PRO A 210 8.05 -6.04 11.86
CA PRO A 210 6.78 -5.60 12.40
C PRO A 210 5.82 -5.18 11.30
N THR A 211 4.53 -5.39 11.54
CA THR A 211 3.49 -4.85 10.67
C THR A 211 3.19 -3.43 11.10
N PHE A 212 3.25 -2.49 10.17
CA PHE A 212 3.02 -1.08 10.41
C PHE A 212 1.79 -0.62 9.62
N TYR A 213 0.93 0.17 10.27
CA TYR A 213 -0.26 0.77 9.68
C TYR A 213 -0.29 2.29 9.89
N ASN A 214 0.84 2.85 10.29
CA ASN A 214 0.93 4.25 10.65
C ASN A 214 1.22 5.13 9.45
N ALA A 215 0.67 6.35 9.47
CA ALA A 215 0.99 7.41 8.53
C ALA A 215 1.22 8.71 9.30
N ALA A 216 2.18 9.51 8.86
CA ALA A 216 2.39 10.85 9.41
C ALA A 216 1.55 11.87 8.64
N VAL A 217 0.89 12.76 9.37
CA VAL A 217 0.22 13.95 8.84
C VAL A 217 1.07 15.14 9.24
N GLU A 218 1.91 15.57 8.32
CA GLU A 218 2.73 16.77 8.50
C GLU A 218 1.94 17.99 8.00
N ARG A 219 1.92 19.04 8.82
CA ARG A 219 1.34 20.31 8.42
C ARG A 219 2.24 20.97 7.39
N ASP A 220 1.62 21.57 6.38
CA ASP A 220 2.34 22.38 5.39
C ASP A 220 3.16 23.48 6.07
N LEU A 221 4.39 23.68 5.61
CA LEU A 221 5.33 24.67 6.17
C LEU A 221 4.82 26.11 6.08
N HIS A 222 3.89 26.39 5.15
CA HIS A 222 3.31 27.71 4.93
C HIS A 222 1.99 27.93 5.69
N ASP A 223 1.48 26.94 6.42
CA ASP A 223 0.28 27.13 7.24
C ASP A 223 0.57 28.15 8.36
N PRO A 224 -0.23 29.23 8.50
CA PRO A 224 -0.01 30.26 9.51
C PRO A 224 -0.08 29.75 10.97
N ARG A 225 -0.56 28.52 11.20
CA ARG A 225 -0.54 27.88 12.53
C ARG A 225 0.82 27.32 12.93
N GLY A 226 1.80 27.33 12.03
CA GLY A 226 3.15 26.84 12.27
C GLY A 226 3.27 25.32 12.30
N TYR A 227 4.49 24.81 12.32
CA TYR A 227 4.79 23.39 12.16
C TYR A 227 4.09 22.47 13.18
N ASP A 228 3.55 21.36 12.70
CA ASP A 228 3.01 20.27 13.52
C ASP A 228 3.05 18.94 12.77
N VAL A 229 3.11 17.83 13.51
CA VAL A 229 3.02 16.48 12.96
C VAL A 229 2.17 15.59 13.87
N LEU A 230 1.19 14.92 13.26
CA LEU A 230 0.33 13.95 13.92
C LEU A 230 0.54 12.57 13.28
N PHE A 231 0.23 11.52 14.03
CA PHE A 231 0.37 10.14 13.56
C PHE A 231 -1.00 9.47 13.55
N ILE A 232 -1.36 8.89 12.41
CA ILE A 232 -2.52 8.03 12.26
C ILE A 232 -2.05 6.61 12.46
N ASP A 233 -2.71 5.82 13.30
CA ASP A 233 -2.48 4.38 13.42
C ASP A 233 -3.73 3.59 13.03
N GLY A 234 -3.62 2.82 11.96
CA GLY A 234 -4.68 1.96 11.44
C GLY A 234 -4.67 0.52 11.97
N ALA A 235 -3.85 0.19 12.98
CA ALA A 235 -3.65 -1.19 13.42
C ALA A 235 -4.90 -1.83 14.05
N VAL A 236 -5.62 -1.08 14.89
CA VAL A 236 -6.81 -1.55 15.62
C VAL A 236 -8.09 -0.96 15.03
N LYS A 237 -8.15 0.37 14.91
CA LYS A 237 -9.25 1.11 14.30
C LYS A 237 -8.71 1.82 13.07
N GLY A 238 -9.30 1.56 11.90
CA GLY A 238 -8.77 2.07 10.65
C GLY A 238 -9.84 2.18 9.57
N SER A 239 -9.65 3.10 8.62
CA SER A 239 -10.42 3.11 7.38
C SER A 239 -10.14 1.84 6.55
N VAL A 240 -10.97 1.60 5.52
CA VAL A 240 -10.73 0.52 4.54
C VAL A 240 -9.33 0.61 3.93
N LEU A 241 -8.82 1.82 3.71
CA LEU A 241 -7.52 2.08 3.07
C LEU A 241 -6.31 1.66 3.90
N THR A 242 -6.48 1.43 5.21
CA THR A 242 -5.43 0.83 6.06
C THR A 242 -5.06 -0.59 5.65
N ARG A 243 -5.84 -1.21 4.75
CA ARG A 243 -5.58 -2.54 4.17
C ARG A 243 -4.92 -2.47 2.79
N ALA A 244 -4.73 -1.29 2.20
CA ALA A 244 -4.06 -1.17 0.92
C ALA A 244 -2.59 -1.57 1.06
N SER A 245 -2.18 -2.58 0.31
CA SER A 245 -0.83 -3.15 0.40
C SER A 245 0.21 -2.35 -0.37
N HIS A 246 1.48 -2.62 -0.09
CA HIS A 246 2.59 -2.07 -0.86
C HIS A 246 2.68 -2.67 -2.28
N SER A 247 3.03 -1.83 -3.25
CA SER A 247 3.61 -2.23 -4.52
C SER A 247 4.73 -1.28 -4.94
N CYS A 248 5.81 -1.82 -5.51
CA CYS A 248 6.87 -1.00 -6.14
C CYS A 248 6.42 -0.39 -7.47
N GLN A 249 5.32 -0.90 -8.06
CA GLN A 249 4.63 -0.34 -9.20
C GLN A 249 3.16 -0.12 -8.84
N PRO A 250 2.86 0.92 -8.03
CA PRO A 250 1.54 1.13 -7.45
C PRO A 250 0.51 1.63 -8.48
N ASN A 251 -0.75 1.60 -8.07
CA ASN A 251 -1.87 2.15 -8.85
C ASN A 251 -2.65 3.23 -8.09
N ALA A 252 -2.26 3.49 -6.84
CA ALA A 252 -2.77 4.57 -6.01
C ALA A 252 -1.63 5.30 -5.31
N GLU A 253 -1.91 6.51 -4.84
CA GLU A 253 -0.99 7.31 -4.04
C GLU A 253 -1.72 8.03 -2.91
N MET A 254 -1.00 8.34 -1.83
CA MET A 254 -1.49 9.19 -0.76
C MET A 254 -1.19 10.65 -1.05
N ARG A 255 -2.12 11.53 -0.68
CA ARG A 255 -1.98 12.99 -0.74
C ARG A 255 -2.51 13.61 0.54
N VAL A 256 -1.86 14.68 0.99
CA VAL A 256 -2.36 15.49 2.10
C VAL A 256 -3.20 16.62 1.50
N ARG A 257 -4.45 16.74 1.94
CA ARG A 257 -5.35 17.84 1.56
C ARG A 257 -5.96 18.49 2.79
N ILE A 258 -6.48 19.69 2.60
CA ILE A 258 -7.34 20.35 3.57
C ILE A 258 -8.80 20.18 3.17
N ARG A 259 -9.58 19.50 4.01
CA ARG A 259 -11.03 19.30 3.88
C ARG A 259 -11.73 19.97 5.05
N GLU A 260 -12.69 20.85 4.77
CA GLU A 260 -13.46 21.53 5.82
C GLU A 260 -12.56 22.21 6.88
N GLY A 261 -11.44 22.78 6.44
CA GLY A 261 -10.45 23.44 7.30
C GLY A 261 -9.59 22.49 8.14
N LYS A 262 -9.53 21.19 7.83
CA LYS A 262 -8.68 20.20 8.51
C LYS A 262 -7.81 19.42 7.54
N TYR A 263 -6.59 19.10 7.96
CA TYR A 263 -5.72 18.17 7.26
C TYR A 263 -6.35 16.77 7.19
N SER A 264 -6.25 16.15 6.03
CA SER A 264 -6.71 14.79 5.74
C SER A 264 -5.69 14.11 4.83
N VAL A 265 -5.32 12.87 5.17
CA VAL A 265 -4.54 12.01 4.28
C VAL A 265 -5.52 11.23 3.44
N GLU A 266 -5.46 11.40 2.14
CA GLU A 266 -6.41 10.83 1.18
C GLU A 266 -5.69 9.95 0.18
N MET A 267 -6.38 8.94 -0.35
CA MET A 267 -5.82 8.09 -1.40
C MET A 267 -6.58 8.30 -2.71
N VAL A 268 -5.84 8.39 -3.81
CA VAL A 268 -6.40 8.54 -5.16
C VAL A 268 -5.72 7.58 -6.14
N THR A 269 -6.42 7.17 -7.19
CA THR A 269 -5.83 6.33 -8.24
C THR A 269 -4.90 7.13 -9.16
N THR A 270 -3.73 6.58 -9.48
CA THR A 270 -2.74 7.20 -10.38
C THR A 270 -2.90 6.73 -11.83
N ARG A 271 -3.60 5.61 -12.03
CA ARG A 271 -4.02 5.04 -13.31
C ARG A 271 -5.38 4.34 -13.15
N GLU A 272 -5.96 3.86 -14.24
CA GLU A 272 -7.10 2.96 -14.15
C GLU A 272 -6.71 1.67 -13.39
N VAL A 273 -7.57 1.21 -12.49
CA VAL A 273 -7.44 -0.02 -11.71
C VAL A 273 -8.55 -0.98 -12.14
N ARG A 274 -8.19 -2.07 -12.81
CA ARG A 274 -9.19 -2.98 -13.40
C ARG A 274 -9.81 -3.90 -12.35
N THR A 275 -10.99 -4.44 -12.64
CA THR A 275 -11.58 -5.52 -11.84
C THR A 275 -10.60 -6.69 -11.69
N GLY A 276 -10.45 -7.20 -10.46
CA GLY A 276 -9.47 -8.22 -10.08
C GLY A 276 -8.07 -7.68 -9.77
N GLU A 277 -7.77 -6.41 -10.05
CA GLU A 277 -6.55 -5.78 -9.56
C GLU A 277 -6.68 -5.45 -8.07
N GLU A 278 -5.54 -5.39 -7.40
CA GLU A 278 -5.44 -4.99 -6.00
C GLU A 278 -5.14 -3.48 -5.92
N ILE A 279 -5.80 -2.75 -5.02
CA ILE A 279 -5.43 -1.37 -4.70
C ILE A 279 -4.13 -1.39 -3.90
N CYS A 280 -3.10 -0.73 -4.43
CA CYS A 280 -1.78 -0.69 -3.83
C CYS A 280 -1.08 0.64 -4.04
N TRP A 281 -0.22 1.00 -3.09
CA TRP A 281 0.53 2.26 -3.08
C TRP A 281 1.99 2.03 -2.68
N ASP A 282 2.87 2.99 -2.99
CA ASP A 282 4.24 2.95 -2.51
C ASP A 282 4.30 3.50 -1.09
N TYR A 283 4.62 2.65 -0.12
CA TYR A 283 4.63 2.99 1.30
C TYR A 283 5.60 4.12 1.64
N ARG A 284 6.70 4.24 0.87
CA ARG A 284 7.80 5.18 1.16
C ARG A 284 8.30 5.10 2.61
N CYS A 285 8.12 3.95 3.26
CA CYS A 285 8.54 3.73 4.63
C CYS A 285 10.07 3.67 4.70
N GLN A 286 10.61 4.31 5.72
CA GLN A 286 12.05 4.38 5.97
C GLN A 286 12.42 3.61 7.24
N THR A 287 13.63 3.08 7.29
CA THR A 287 14.22 2.44 8.47
C THR A 287 15.71 2.74 8.58
N ASP A 288 16.19 2.93 9.80
CA ASP A 288 17.61 3.06 10.13
C ASP A 288 18.28 1.68 10.36
N SER A 289 17.55 0.58 10.16
CA SER A 289 18.03 -0.79 10.37
C SER A 289 18.16 -1.54 9.05
N ASP A 290 19.39 -1.74 8.57
CA ASP A 290 19.68 -2.57 7.39
C ASP A 290 19.13 -4.00 7.56
N LYS A 291 19.20 -4.55 8.79
CA LYS A 291 18.65 -5.87 9.10
C LYS A 291 17.13 -5.91 8.94
N GLU A 292 16.42 -4.86 9.34
CA GLU A 292 14.98 -4.76 9.18
C GLU A 292 14.61 -4.66 7.69
N MET A 293 15.27 -3.77 6.96
CA MET A 293 15.08 -3.60 5.52
C MET A 293 15.28 -4.92 4.75
N ARG A 294 16.36 -5.66 5.03
CA ARG A 294 16.64 -6.95 4.39
C ARG A 294 15.61 -8.03 4.70
N ARG A 295 14.90 -7.92 5.82
CA ARG A 295 13.84 -8.87 6.22
C ARG A 295 12.47 -8.45 5.69
N ALA A 296 12.30 -7.17 5.33
CA ALA A 296 11.05 -6.59 4.84
C ALA A 296 10.81 -6.93 3.36
N ILE A 297 10.82 -8.22 3.04
CA ILE A 297 10.72 -8.72 1.65
C ILE A 297 9.40 -8.28 1.04
N CYS A 298 9.50 -7.61 -0.10
CA CYS A 298 8.37 -7.17 -0.90
C CYS A 298 7.78 -8.34 -1.70
N LEU A 299 6.47 -8.53 -1.57
CA LEU A 299 5.70 -9.59 -2.24
C LEU A 299 4.76 -9.03 -3.33
N CYS A 300 5.11 -7.89 -3.93
CA CYS A 300 4.24 -7.22 -4.90
C CYS A 300 4.19 -7.91 -6.28
N GLY A 301 5.18 -8.75 -6.60
CA GLY A 301 5.27 -9.45 -7.89
C GLY A 301 5.60 -8.56 -9.10
N SER A 302 5.80 -7.25 -8.92
CA SER A 302 6.06 -6.32 -10.03
C SER A 302 7.42 -6.54 -10.68
N LYS A 303 7.55 -6.27 -11.99
CA LYS A 303 8.83 -6.32 -12.73
C LYS A 303 9.92 -5.46 -12.10
N ASN A 304 9.57 -4.25 -11.68
CA ASN A 304 10.51 -3.29 -11.10
C ASN A 304 10.49 -3.34 -9.56
N CYS A 305 10.37 -4.54 -8.99
CA CYS A 305 10.36 -4.71 -7.53
C CYS A 305 11.70 -4.32 -6.91
N ARG A 306 11.67 -3.52 -5.85
CA ARG A 306 12.87 -3.08 -5.10
C ARG A 306 13.39 -4.12 -4.10
N VAL A 307 12.87 -5.36 -4.16
CA VAL A 307 13.13 -6.47 -3.22
C VAL A 307 12.60 -6.23 -1.81
N SER A 308 12.74 -5.03 -1.25
CA SER A 308 12.20 -4.61 0.05
C SER A 308 11.13 -3.54 -0.10
N TYR A 309 10.15 -3.53 0.81
CA TYR A 309 9.17 -2.44 0.93
C TYR A 309 9.61 -1.32 1.88
N LEU A 310 10.78 -1.46 2.52
CA LEU A 310 11.40 -0.43 3.35
C LEU A 310 12.62 0.18 2.63
N HIS A 311 12.81 1.48 2.83
CA HIS A 311 14.01 2.22 2.42
C HIS A 311 14.99 2.34 3.58
N TYR A 312 16.25 1.99 3.39
CA TYR A 312 17.28 2.15 4.41
C TYR A 312 17.87 3.57 4.37
N ASN A 313 17.88 4.25 5.51
CA ASN A 313 18.35 5.63 5.65
C ASN A 313 19.85 5.76 5.97
N GLY A 314 20.57 4.66 6.19
CA GLY A 314 21.93 4.71 6.73
C GLY A 314 23.04 5.14 5.77
N GLU A 315 22.70 5.57 4.55
CA GLU A 315 23.60 6.36 3.70
C GLU A 315 22.99 7.75 3.53
N SER A 316 23.17 8.63 4.52
CA SER A 316 22.88 10.03 4.27
C SER A 316 23.81 10.51 3.15
N GLU A 317 23.28 11.20 2.14
CA GLU A 317 24.10 11.95 1.16
C GLU A 317 25.11 12.87 1.87
N LEU A 318 24.80 13.28 3.11
CA LEU A 318 25.70 14.04 3.99
C LEU A 318 26.96 13.27 4.38
N ALA A 319 26.86 11.95 4.61
CA ALA A 319 27.98 11.08 4.95
C ALA A 319 28.86 10.83 3.72
N VAL A 320 28.25 10.59 2.56
CA VAL A 320 28.96 10.48 1.28
C VAL A 320 29.64 11.80 0.92
N PHE A 321 28.94 12.94 1.07
CA PHE A 321 29.51 14.27 0.86
C PHE A 321 30.66 14.58 1.82
N ALA A 322 30.52 14.22 3.11
CA ALA A 322 31.57 14.39 4.10
C ALA A 322 32.80 13.53 3.76
N ASP A 323 32.60 12.27 3.35
CA ASP A 323 33.70 11.39 2.95
C ASP A 323 34.38 11.86 1.64
N GLU A 324 33.63 12.42 0.70
CA GLU A 324 34.18 12.92 -0.59
C GLU A 324 34.89 14.29 -0.47
N ASN A 325 34.52 15.13 0.51
CA ASN A 325 35.00 16.51 0.60
C ASN A 325 35.79 16.81 1.88
N CYS A 326 35.92 15.87 2.82
CA CYS A 326 36.76 16.00 4.01
C CYS A 326 37.92 14.98 4.06
N ALA A 327 38.20 14.27 2.97
CA ALA A 327 39.38 13.41 2.81
C ALA A 327 40.54 14.12 2.10
#